data_AF-A0A5D3D882-F1
#
_entry.id   AF-A0A5D3D882-F1
#
_cell.length_a   1.000
_cell.length_b   1.000
_cell.length_c   1.000
_cell.angle_alpha   90.00
_cell.angle_beta   90.00
_cell.angle_gamma   90.00
#
_symmetry.space_group_name_H-M   'P 1'
#
loop_
_entity.id
_entity.type
_entity.pdbx_description
1 polymer ?
#
loop_
_entity_poly.entity_id
_entity_poly.type
_entity_poly.pdbx_seq_one_letter_code
_entity_poly.pdbx_strand_id
1 'polypeptide(L)'
;MLNGYQPPKFQQFDGKGNPKQHVGHFIETCETAGTRGDLLVKQFVRTLKGNAFDWYIDLEPESIDNWEQLERDFLNRFYSTRRIISMMELINTRQQKGELVIDYINRWRALSLDCKDRLTELSTVEMCT
;
A
#
# COMPACT_ATOMS: atom_id res chain seq x y z
N MET A 1 -17.04 -27.30 21.62
CA MET A 1 -16.01 -26.23 21.55
C MET A 1 -15.12 -26.56 20.37
N LEU A 2 -15.03 -25.69 19.35
CA LEU A 2 -14.13 -25.86 18.21
C LEU A 2 -12.69 -25.57 18.67
N ASN A 3 -11.98 -26.60 19.12
CA ASN A 3 -10.57 -26.53 19.45
C ASN A 3 -9.76 -26.41 18.15
N GLY A 4 -9.14 -25.26 17.89
CA GLY A 4 -8.05 -25.16 16.91
C GLY A 4 -8.02 -23.92 16.01
N TYR A 5 -9.02 -23.03 16.03
CA TYR A 5 -8.92 -21.80 15.23
C TYR A 5 -7.94 -20.82 15.89
N GLN A 6 -6.70 -20.80 15.42
CA GLN A 6 -5.76 -19.71 15.66
C GLN A 6 -6.09 -18.61 14.65
N PRO A 7 -6.54 -17.42 15.09
CA PRO A 7 -6.76 -16.31 14.20
C PRO A 7 -5.46 -15.99 13.44
N PRO A 8 -5.52 -15.71 12.13
CA PRO A 8 -4.34 -15.29 11.41
C PRO A 8 -3.72 -14.06 12.06
N LYS A 9 -2.40 -14.05 12.19
CA LYS A 9 -1.68 -12.86 12.67
C LYS A 9 -1.50 -11.90 11.50
N PHE A 10 -2.20 -10.78 11.56
CA PHE A 10 -2.07 -9.73 10.57
C PHE A 10 -0.97 -8.74 10.95
N GLN A 11 -0.26 -8.22 9.96
CA GLN A 11 0.53 -7.02 10.13
C GLN A 11 -0.40 -5.85 10.46
N GLN A 12 0.00 -4.97 11.38
CA GLN A 12 -0.79 -3.78 11.69
C GLN A 12 -0.40 -2.60 10.77
N PHE A 13 -1.40 -1.84 10.33
CA PHE A 13 -1.25 -0.65 9.51
C PHE A 13 -1.61 0.60 10.31
N ASP A 14 -0.67 1.54 10.43
CA ASP A 14 -0.82 2.79 11.19
C ASP A 14 -1.16 4.01 10.33
N GLY A 15 -1.41 3.79 9.03
CA GLY A 15 -1.57 4.85 8.05
C GLY A 15 -0.31 5.12 7.23
N LYS A 16 0.82 4.48 7.54
CA LYS A 16 2.10 4.64 6.82
C LYS A 16 2.46 3.39 6.01
N GLY A 17 3.20 3.60 4.92
CA GLY A 17 3.62 2.53 4.02
C GLY A 17 2.70 2.41 2.81
N ASN A 18 2.60 1.21 2.23
CA ASN A 18 1.83 0.96 1.01
C ASN A 18 0.48 0.30 1.33
N PRO A 19 -0.65 1.04 1.22
CA PRO A 19 -1.97 0.51 1.51
C PRO A 19 -2.38 -0.67 0.62
N LYS A 20 -1.94 -0.69 -0.66
CA LYS A 20 -2.24 -1.79 -1.58
C LYS A 20 -1.53 -3.08 -1.19
N GLN A 21 -0.27 -2.99 -0.73
CA GLN A 21 0.44 -4.16 -0.21
C GLN A 21 -0.21 -4.67 1.06
N HIS A 22 -0.65 -3.78 1.95
CA HIS A 22 -1.38 -4.15 3.16
C HIS A 22 -2.67 -4.92 2.83
N VAL A 23 -3.49 -4.38 1.92
CA VAL A 23 -4.71 -5.06 1.44
C VAL A 23 -4.39 -6.40 0.78
N GLY A 24 -3.36 -6.46 -0.08
CA GLY A 24 -2.96 -7.70 -0.75
C GLY A 24 -2.58 -8.81 0.23
N HIS A 25 -1.73 -8.51 1.22
CA HIS A 25 -1.36 -9.47 2.26
C HIS A 25 -2.54 -9.90 3.14
N PHE A 26 -3.45 -8.96 3.43
CA PHE A 26 -4.67 -9.28 4.17
C PHE A 26 -5.55 -10.28 3.40
N ILE A 27 -5.80 -10.04 2.11
CA ILE A 27 -6.62 -10.93 1.27
C ILE A 27 -5.99 -12.33 1.18
N GLU A 28 -4.69 -12.42 0.87
CA GLU A 28 -3.96 -13.71 0.79
C GLU A 28 -4.07 -14.51 2.10
N THR A 29 -3.95 -13.81 3.23
CA THR A 29 -4.08 -14.42 4.57
C THR A 29 -5.51 -14.91 4.83
N CYS A 30 -6.52 -14.11 4.45
CA CYS A 30 -7.92 -14.47 4.61
C CYS A 30 -8.35 -15.62 3.70
N GLU A 31 -7.85 -15.67 2.46
CA GLU A 31 -8.09 -16.78 1.52
C GLU A 31 -7.53 -18.10 2.08
N THR A 32 -6.30 -18.07 2.60
CA THR A 32 -5.67 -19.22 3.25
C THR A 32 -6.49 -19.71 4.46
N ALA A 33 -7.12 -18.79 5.19
CA ALA A 33 -7.95 -19.09 6.36
C ALA A 33 -9.43 -19.36 6.03
N GLY A 34 -9.84 -19.28 4.76
CA GLY A 34 -11.24 -19.47 4.33
C GLY A 34 -12.21 -18.36 4.80
N THR A 35 -11.72 -17.16 5.11
CA THR A 35 -12.54 -16.02 5.57
C THR A 35 -13.16 -15.29 4.37
N ARG A 36 -14.47 -14.98 4.43
CA ARG A 36 -15.22 -14.35 3.31
C ARG A 36 -16.32 -13.41 3.80
N GLY A 37 -16.80 -12.53 2.90
CA GLY A 37 -17.95 -11.64 3.13
C GLY A 37 -17.73 -10.67 4.29
N ASP A 38 -18.76 -10.44 5.10
CA ASP A 38 -18.76 -9.51 6.25
C ASP A 38 -17.65 -9.78 7.28
N LEU A 39 -17.12 -11.00 7.31
CA LEU A 39 -15.98 -11.33 8.18
C LEU A 39 -14.70 -10.61 7.74
N LEU A 40 -14.54 -10.28 6.46
CA LEU A 40 -13.38 -9.54 5.96
C LEU A 40 -13.35 -8.13 6.56
N VAL A 41 -14.48 -7.42 6.59
CA VAL A 41 -14.60 -6.10 7.23
C VAL A 41 -14.15 -6.18 8.69
N LYS A 42 -14.72 -7.13 9.45
CA LYS A 42 -14.42 -7.30 10.88
C LYS A 42 -12.96 -7.66 11.14
N GLN A 43 -12.33 -8.46 10.27
CA GLN A 43 -10.92 -8.82 10.42
C GLN A 43 -10.00 -7.69 9.99
N PHE A 44 -10.33 -6.97 8.92
CA PHE A 44 -9.49 -5.89 8.41
C PHE A 44 -9.37 -4.75 9.41
N VAL A 45 -10.46 -4.38 10.08
CA VAL A 45 -10.45 -3.35 11.12
C VAL A 45 -9.46 -3.69 12.24
N ARG A 46 -9.27 -4.98 12.56
CA ARG A 46 -8.28 -5.43 13.57
C ARG A 46 -6.83 -5.25 13.14
N THR A 47 -6.61 -5.06 11.83
CA THR A 47 -5.29 -4.75 11.29
C THR A 47 -4.95 -3.27 11.40
N LEU A 48 -5.92 -2.40 11.69
CA LEU A 48 -5.69 -0.96 11.76
C LEU A 48 -5.23 -0.55 13.16
N LYS A 49 -4.37 0.47 13.24
CA LYS A 49 -3.96 1.13 14.48
C LYS A 49 -3.70 2.62 14.26
N GLY A 50 -3.61 3.40 15.33
CA GLY A 50 -3.32 4.83 15.29
C GLY A 50 -4.20 5.56 14.27
N ASN A 51 -3.61 6.44 13.47
CA ASN A 51 -4.33 7.26 12.48
C ASN A 51 -5.23 6.46 11.53
N ALA A 52 -4.88 5.21 11.21
CA ALA A 52 -5.71 4.37 10.36
C ALA A 52 -6.95 3.85 11.08
N PHE A 53 -6.84 3.53 12.36
CA PHE A 53 -8.00 3.16 13.18
C PHE A 53 -8.86 4.37 13.52
N ASP A 54 -8.24 5.52 13.80
CA ASP A 54 -8.93 6.80 14.02
C ASP A 54 -9.80 7.18 12.81
N TRP A 55 -9.27 7.02 11.59
CA TRP A 55 -10.06 7.21 10.38
C TRP A 55 -11.29 6.31 10.31
N TYR A 56 -11.17 5.04 10.72
CA TYR A 56 -12.29 4.09 10.67
C TYR A 56 -13.39 4.43 11.68
N ILE A 57 -13.03 4.86 12.90
CA ILE A 57 -14.01 5.26 13.91
C ILE A 57 -14.71 6.58 13.60
N ASP A 58 -14.07 7.44 12.78
CA ASP A 58 -14.62 8.71 12.31
C ASP A 58 -15.57 8.56 11.12
N LEU A 59 -15.74 7.36 10.57
CA LEU A 59 -16.69 7.09 9.51
C LEU A 59 -18.13 7.23 10.01
N GLU A 60 -19.03 7.68 9.15
CA GLU A 60 -20.46 7.72 9.47
C GLU A 60 -20.96 6.30 9.78
N PRO A 61 -21.82 6.13 10.80
CA PRO A 61 -22.44 4.84 11.07
C PRO A 61 -23.11 4.29 9.82
N GLU A 62 -22.98 2.98 9.59
CA GLU A 62 -23.58 2.29 8.44
C GLU A 62 -23.06 2.75 7.06
N SER A 63 -21.97 3.52 7.00
CA SER A 63 -21.37 3.95 5.73
C SER A 63 -20.61 2.84 4.98
N ILE A 64 -20.40 1.68 5.61
CA ILE A 64 -19.70 0.53 5.03
C ILE A 64 -20.65 -0.67 4.97
N ASP A 65 -21.13 -0.94 3.76
CA ASP A 65 -22.03 -2.06 3.49
C ASP A 65 -21.32 -3.40 3.32
N ASN A 66 -20.10 -3.39 2.78
CA ASN A 66 -19.36 -4.61 2.42
C ASN A 66 -17.85 -4.38 2.35
N TRP A 67 -17.11 -5.46 2.09
CA TRP A 67 -15.66 -5.45 1.96
C TRP A 67 -15.18 -4.51 0.84
N GLU A 68 -15.82 -4.56 -0.32
CA GLU A 68 -15.44 -3.80 -1.51
C GLU A 68 -15.56 -2.28 -1.29
N GLN A 69 -16.55 -1.87 -0.48
CA GLN A 69 -16.70 -0.49 -0.03
C GLN A 69 -15.55 -0.09 0.90
N LEU A 70 -15.29 -0.88 1.95
CA LEU A 70 -14.21 -0.60 2.92
C LEU A 70 -12.85 -0.51 2.23
N GLU A 71 -12.54 -1.47 1.35
CA GLU A 71 -11.29 -1.52 0.61
C GLU A 71 -11.12 -0.24 -0.22
N ARG A 72 -12.16 0.16 -0.96
CA ARG A 72 -12.12 1.35 -1.79
C ARG A 72 -11.92 2.62 -0.97
N ASP A 73 -12.64 2.78 0.14
CA ASP A 73 -12.55 3.98 0.97
C ASP A 73 -11.21 4.05 1.70
N PHE A 74 -10.72 2.91 2.18
CA PHE A 74 -9.37 2.79 2.75
C PHE A 74 -8.30 3.17 1.73
N LEU A 75 -8.37 2.63 0.52
CA LEU A 75 -7.44 3.00 -0.55
C LEU A 75 -7.59 4.47 -0.91
N ASN A 76 -8.79 5.02 -1.06
CA ASN A 76 -8.95 6.45 -1.34
C ASN A 76 -8.30 7.34 -0.27
N ARG A 77 -8.46 6.99 1.01
CA ARG A 77 -7.88 7.74 2.14
C ARG A 77 -6.36 7.65 2.19
N PHE A 78 -5.80 6.44 2.12
CA PHE A 78 -4.37 6.21 2.41
C PHE A 78 -3.51 6.05 1.15
N TYR A 79 -4.11 5.78 -0.01
CA TYR A 79 -3.40 5.77 -1.30
C TYR A 79 -3.12 7.18 -1.79
N SER A 80 -4.05 8.12 -1.57
CA SER A 80 -3.86 9.54 -1.94
C SER A 80 -2.73 10.21 -1.15
N THR A 81 -2.31 9.64 0.00
CA THR A 81 -1.14 10.12 0.75
C THR A 81 0.18 9.53 0.26
N ARG A 82 0.18 8.62 -0.72
CA ARG A 82 1.40 8.13 -1.35
C ARG A 82 1.92 9.21 -2.30
N ARG A 83 3.13 9.71 -2.04
CA ARG A 83 3.87 10.52 -3.02
C ARG A 83 4.14 9.63 -4.24
N ILE A 84 3.42 9.90 -5.32
CA ILE A 84 3.73 9.34 -6.62
C ILE A 84 4.96 10.08 -7.14
N ILE A 85 6.00 9.34 -7.53
CA ILE A 85 7.17 9.94 -8.17
C ILE A 85 6.78 10.27 -9.61
N SER A 86 6.86 11.54 -9.99
CA SER A 86 6.69 11.93 -11.38
C SER A 86 7.91 11.53 -12.21
N MET A 87 7.72 11.33 -13.52
CA MET A 87 8.83 11.11 -14.45
C MET A 87 9.88 12.23 -14.35
N MET A 88 9.43 13.49 -14.21
CA MET A 88 10.31 14.64 -14.05
C MET A 88 11.15 14.56 -12.76
N GLU A 89 10.59 14.13 -11.64
CA GLU A 89 11.35 13.92 -10.39
C GLU A 89 12.35 12.78 -10.52
N LEU A 90 11.96 11.69 -11.20
CA LEU A 90 12.85 10.54 -11.43
C LEU A 90 14.04 10.93 -12.32
N ILE A 91 13.79 11.66 -13.42
CA ILE A 91 14.83 12.13 -14.34
C ILE A 91 15.75 13.15 -13.66
N ASN A 92 15.21 14.01 -12.79
CA ASN A 92 16.02 15.01 -12.07
C ASN A 92 16.72 14.45 -10.84
N THR A 93 16.54 13.17 -10.52
CA THR A 93 17.28 12.53 -9.45
C THR A 93 18.76 12.48 -9.84
N ARG A 94 19.63 13.01 -8.98
CA ARG A 94 21.10 13.01 -9.15
C ARG A 94 21.75 12.23 -8.01
N GLN A 95 22.98 11.80 -8.25
CA GLN A 95 23.84 11.28 -7.19
C GLN A 95 24.13 12.41 -6.19
N GLN A 96 23.93 12.13 -4.91
CA GLN A 96 24.18 13.10 -3.85
C GLN A 96 25.69 13.22 -3.58
N LYS A 97 26.12 14.35 -3.02
CA LYS A 97 27.54 14.55 -2.67
C LYS A 97 27.96 13.53 -1.60
N GLY A 98 28.88 12.63 -1.95
CA GLY A 98 29.38 11.59 -1.06
C GLY A 98 28.58 10.27 -1.07
N GLU A 99 27.53 10.17 -1.88
CA GLU A 99 26.80 8.91 -2.11
C GLU A 99 27.63 7.99 -3.02
N LEU A 100 27.68 6.69 -2.74
CA LEU A 100 28.32 5.73 -3.64
C LEU A 100 27.47 5.53 -4.90
N VAL A 101 28.11 5.25 -6.03
CA VAL A 101 27.41 5.02 -7.30
C VAL A 101 26.39 3.88 -7.19
N ILE A 102 26.70 2.83 -6.44
CA ILE A 102 25.79 1.69 -6.24
C ILE A 102 24.55 2.08 -5.43
N ASP A 103 24.70 2.94 -4.42
CA ASP A 103 23.61 3.42 -3.59
C ASP A 103 22.68 4.34 -4.39
N TYR A 104 23.26 5.21 -5.23
CA TYR A 104 22.51 6.00 -6.19
C TYR A 104 21.68 5.12 -7.14
N ILE A 105 22.29 4.09 -7.74
CA ILE A 105 21.58 3.16 -8.65
C ILE A 105 20.43 2.46 -7.93
N ASN A 106 20.66 1.95 -6.72
CA ASN A 106 19.63 1.27 -5.94
C ASN A 106 18.47 2.22 -5.57
N ARG A 107 18.78 3.45 -5.17
CA ARG A 107 17.79 4.48 -4.86
C ARG A 107 16.99 4.87 -6.10
N TRP A 108 17.64 5.10 -7.23
CA TRP A 108 16.97 5.44 -8.48
C TRP A 108 16.05 4.30 -8.95
N ARG A 109 16.51 3.04 -8.88
CA ARG A 109 15.69 1.86 -9.19
C ARG A 109 14.47 1.77 -8.28
N ALA A 110 14.62 1.98 -6.98
CA ALA A 110 13.49 2.00 -6.05
C ALA A 110 12.48 3.10 -6.41
N LEU A 111 12.95 4.32 -6.67
CA LEU A 111 12.10 5.44 -7.11
C LEU A 111 11.39 5.15 -8.44
N SER A 112 12.03 4.43 -9.36
CA SER A 112 11.44 4.07 -10.65
C SER A 112 10.24 3.11 -10.51
N LEU A 113 10.23 2.26 -9.48
CA LEU A 113 9.09 1.37 -9.17
C LEU A 113 7.88 2.13 -8.63
N ASP A 114 8.12 3.32 -8.07
CA ASP A 114 7.09 4.22 -7.56
C ASP A 114 6.62 5.26 -8.61
N CYS A 115 7.21 5.24 -9.81
CA CYS A 115 6.83 6.10 -10.92
C CYS A 115 5.55 5.61 -11.59
N LYS A 116 4.57 6.52 -11.77
CA LYS A 116 3.25 6.19 -12.35
C LYS A 116 3.32 5.87 -13.84
N ASP A 117 4.26 6.51 -14.53
CA ASP A 117 4.45 6.36 -15.96
C ASP A 117 5.32 5.12 -16.21
N ARG A 118 4.80 4.16 -16.99
CA ARG A 118 5.56 2.96 -17.38
C ARG A 118 6.79 3.41 -18.16
N LEU A 119 7.98 3.19 -17.61
CA LEU A 119 9.23 3.28 -18.35
C LEU A 119 9.14 2.31 -19.54
N THR A 120 8.88 2.86 -20.73
CA THR A 120 9.06 2.14 -21.98
C THR A 120 10.50 2.34 -22.43
N GLU A 121 11.07 1.34 -23.08
CA GLU A 121 12.44 1.39 -23.61
C GLU A 121 12.68 2.62 -24.50
N LEU A 122 11.61 3.10 -25.17
CA LEU A 122 11.60 4.33 -25.95
C LEU A 122 11.88 5.59 -25.10
N SER A 123 11.27 5.70 -23.92
CA SER A 123 11.47 6.83 -23.00
C SER A 123 12.88 6.86 -22.39
N THR A 124 13.53 5.70 -22.23
CA THR A 124 14.91 5.62 -21.73
C THR A 124 15.96 6.03 -22.76
N VAL A 125 15.66 5.92 -24.05
CA VAL A 125 16.55 6.32 -25.15
C VAL A 125 16.53 7.85 -25.33
N GLU A 126 15.36 8.48 -25.25
CA GLU A 126 15.22 9.95 -25.32
C GLU A 126 15.87 10.67 -24.13
N MET A 127 16.00 10.00 -22.98
CA MET A 127 16.70 10.54 -21.80
C MET A 127 18.23 10.65 -21.96
N CYS A 128 18.79 9.99 -22.98
CA CYS A 128 20.24 9.93 -23.23
C CYS A 128 20.68 10.79 -24.44
N THR A 129 19.76 11.49 -25.09
CA THR A 129 20.00 12.41 -26.22
C THR A 129 19.79 13.86 -25.81
#